data_AF-A0ABD1C1W8-F1
#
_entry.id   AF-A0ABD1C1W8-F1
#
_cell.length_a   1.000
_cell.length_b   1.000
_cell.length_c   1.000
_cell.angle_alpha   90.00
_cell.angle_beta   90.00
_cell.angle_gamma   90.00
#
_symmetry.space_group_name_H-M   'P 1'
#
loop_
_entity.id
_entity.type
_entity.pdbx_description
1 polymer ?
#
loop_
_entity_poly.entity_id
_entity_poly.type
_entity_poly.pdbx_seq_one_letter_code
_entity_poly.pdbx_strand_id
1 'polypeptide(L)'
;MCPKREWFETYTIVDGGNIKMANNSVSKVAGIDSIKIRTHYGRFVTLNDVRHVPSMEKNLISVSLLDSRGFQYSGGGGVLKVYQGSDVILKGFMRGTLYILQGSTISGSVNVASAEIHKQDMTKLWHMRLGHMSERGM
;
A
#
# COMPACT_ATOMS: atom_id res chain seq x y z
N MET A 1 5.00 -7.45 -6.97
CA MET A 1 4.91 -8.86 -6.56
C MET A 1 4.46 -8.92 -5.12
N CYS A 2 3.60 -9.88 -4.78
CA CYS A 2 3.02 -10.02 -3.45
C CYS A 2 2.95 -11.49 -3.04
N PRO A 3 3.28 -11.87 -1.80
CA PRO A 3 3.06 -13.24 -1.32
C PRO A 3 1.67 -13.49 -0.71
N LYS A 4 0.90 -12.43 -0.46
CA LYS A 4 -0.38 -12.49 0.25
C LYS A 4 -1.55 -12.54 -0.71
N ARG A 5 -2.19 -13.70 -0.77
CA ARG A 5 -3.35 -13.99 -1.63
C ARG A 5 -4.59 -13.17 -1.27
N GLU A 6 -4.75 -12.82 0.00
CA GLU A 6 -5.90 -12.12 0.58
C GLU A 6 -6.00 -10.64 0.20
N TRP A 7 -4.93 -10.07 -0.36
CA TRP A 7 -4.87 -8.67 -0.81
C TRP A 7 -5.38 -8.46 -2.24
N PHE A 8 -5.71 -9.54 -2.94
CA PHE A 8 -6.19 -9.52 -4.32
C PHE A 8 -7.73 -9.53 -4.36
N GLU A 9 -8.31 -8.66 -5.19
CA GLU A 9 -9.78 -8.51 -5.32
C GLU A 9 -10.39 -9.56 -6.27
N THR A 10 -9.79 -9.76 -7.45
CA THR A 10 -10.30 -10.59 -8.56
C THR A 10 -9.22 -11.56 -9.06
N TYR A 11 -8.94 -12.59 -8.28
CA TYR A 11 -7.77 -13.42 -8.51
C TYR A 11 -7.91 -14.37 -9.69
N THR A 12 -7.06 -14.16 -10.69
CA THR A 12 -6.92 -15.11 -11.79
C THR A 12 -5.78 -16.07 -11.47
N ILE A 13 -6.11 -17.36 -11.33
CA ILE A 13 -5.10 -18.42 -11.34
C ILE A 13 -4.53 -18.44 -12.74
N VAL A 14 -3.24 -18.15 -12.87
CA VAL A 14 -2.51 -18.28 -14.12
C VAL A 14 -1.32 -19.20 -13.88
N ASP A 15 -0.95 -19.99 -14.87
CA ASP A 15 0.40 -20.55 -14.92
C ASP A 15 1.35 -19.44 -15.36
N GLY A 16 1.63 -18.51 -14.44
CA GLY A 16 2.35 -17.26 -14.72
C GLY A 16 3.85 -17.47 -14.96
N GLY A 17 4.26 -18.71 -15.19
CA GLY A 17 5.63 -19.14 -15.35
C GLY A 17 6.47 -18.96 -14.09
N ASN A 18 7.78 -18.95 -14.33
CA ASN A 18 8.80 -18.86 -13.31
C ASN A 18 9.50 -17.50 -13.38
N ILE A 19 9.77 -16.90 -12.23
CA ILE A 19 10.58 -15.68 -12.11
C ILE A 19 11.91 -15.99 -11.45
N LYS A 20 12.98 -15.36 -11.94
CA LYS A 20 14.30 -15.42 -11.30
C LYS A 20 14.39 -14.32 -10.24
N MET A 21 14.69 -14.73 -9.02
CA MET A 21 14.80 -13.87 -7.85
C MET A 21 16.20 -13.25 -7.75
N ALA A 22 16.35 -12.20 -6.94
CA ALA A 22 17.63 -11.52 -6.76
C ALA A 22 18.72 -12.44 -6.15
N ASN A 23 18.33 -13.46 -5.39
CA ASN A 23 19.22 -14.50 -4.86
C ASN A 23 19.44 -15.66 -5.86
N ASN A 24 19.16 -15.45 -7.15
CA ASN A 24 19.21 -16.45 -8.22
C ASN A 24 18.26 -17.64 -8.09
N SER A 25 17.42 -17.71 -7.04
CA SER A 25 16.40 -18.76 -6.97
C SER A 25 15.32 -18.54 -8.02
N VAL A 26 14.58 -19.61 -8.30
CA VAL A 26 13.42 -19.55 -9.19
C VAL A 26 12.17 -19.67 -8.33
N SER A 27 11.19 -18.80 -8.57
CA SER A 27 9.89 -18.82 -7.88
C SER A 27 8.75 -18.89 -8.88
N LYS A 28 7.73 -19.69 -8.56
CA LYS A 28 6.53 -19.84 -9.40
C LYS A 28 5.56 -18.69 -9.15
N VAL A 29 5.00 -18.14 -10.22
CA VAL A 29 3.88 -17.20 -10.15
C VAL A 29 2.59 -18.01 -10.08
N ALA A 30 1.85 -17.89 -8.97
CA ALA A 30 0.63 -18.64 -8.72
C ALA A 30 -0.64 -17.95 -9.24
N GLY A 31 -0.55 -16.65 -9.55
CA GLY A 31 -1.66 -15.83 -10.01
C GLY A 31 -1.21 -14.41 -10.34
N ILE A 32 -2.05 -13.66 -11.05
CA ILE A 32 -1.85 -12.24 -11.36
C ILE A 32 -3.18 -11.54 -11.15
N ASP A 33 -3.15 -10.42 -10.44
CA ASP A 33 -4.31 -9.56 -10.24
C ASP A 33 -3.88 -8.19 -9.66
N SER A 34 -4.83 -7.35 -9.27
CA SER A 34 -4.61 -6.01 -8.76
C SER A 34 -4.67 -5.94 -7.23
N ILE A 35 -3.94 -4.99 -6.65
CA ILE A 35 -3.95 -4.71 -5.21
C ILE A 35 -4.28 -3.23 -4.98
N LYS A 36 -5.22 -2.95 -4.08
CA LYS A 36 -5.57 -1.58 -3.67
C LYS A 36 -4.75 -1.17 -2.44
N ILE A 37 -4.16 0.01 -2.51
CA ILE A 37 -3.35 0.64 -1.46
C ILE A 37 -4.03 1.94 -1.03
N ARG A 38 -4.25 2.10 0.27
CA ARG A 38 -4.59 3.39 0.88
C ARG A 38 -3.30 4.12 1.22
N THR A 39 -3.09 5.26 0.57
CA THR A 39 -1.96 6.16 0.83
C THR A 39 -2.17 6.91 2.14
N HIS A 40 -1.11 7.49 2.72
CA HIS A 40 -1.23 8.33 3.92
C HIS A 40 -2.03 9.62 3.69
N TYR A 41 -2.23 10.02 2.43
CA TYR A 41 -3.13 11.12 2.06
C TYR A 41 -4.62 10.69 2.04
N GLY A 42 -4.93 9.43 2.36
CA GLY A 42 -6.28 8.87 2.30
C GLY A 42 -6.76 8.54 0.88
N ARG A 43 -5.95 8.77 -0.16
CA ARG A 43 -6.26 8.38 -1.55
C ARG A 43 -6.02 6.88 -1.76
N PHE A 44 -6.84 6.27 -2.60
CA PHE A 44 -6.65 4.89 -3.04
C PHE A 44 -5.86 4.84 -4.34
N VAL A 45 -4.84 3.98 -4.38
CA VAL A 45 -4.03 3.66 -5.56
C VAL A 45 -4.17 2.18 -5.83
N THR A 46 -4.49 1.82 -7.08
CA THR A 46 -4.55 0.43 -7.51
C THR A 46 -3.27 0.08 -8.26
N LEU A 47 -2.57 -0.96 -7.80
CA LEU A 47 -1.46 -1.57 -8.52
C LEU A 47 -2.02 -2.72 -9.37
N ASN A 48 -2.01 -2.55 -10.69
CA ASN A 48 -2.43 -3.61 -11.63
C ASN A 48 -1.27 -4.56 -11.95
N ASP A 49 -1.59 -5.77 -12.42
CA ASP A 49 -0.65 -6.83 -12.84
C ASP A 49 0.34 -7.26 -11.75
N VAL A 50 -0.14 -7.32 -10.52
CA VAL A 50 0.65 -7.80 -9.39
C VAL A 50 0.71 -9.33 -9.45
N ARG A 51 1.92 -9.85 -9.66
CA ARG A 51 2.20 -11.28 -9.58
C ARG A 51 2.14 -11.77 -8.14
N HIS A 52 1.30 -12.78 -7.88
CA HIS A 52 1.24 -13.52 -6.63
C HIS A 52 2.34 -14.60 -6.62
N VAL A 53 3.24 -14.51 -5.63
CA VAL A 53 4.41 -15.38 -5.51
C VAL A 53 4.48 -15.87 -4.05
N PRO A 54 3.86 -17.02 -3.73
CA PRO A 54 3.72 -17.49 -2.35
C PRO A 54 5.05 -17.73 -1.62
N SER A 55 6.13 -18.02 -2.34
CA SER A 55 7.46 -18.28 -1.77
C SER A 55 8.19 -17.02 -1.27
N MET A 56 7.65 -15.81 -1.54
CA MET A 56 8.26 -14.56 -1.08
C MET A 56 7.86 -14.25 0.37
N GLU A 57 8.75 -13.61 1.13
CA GLU A 57 8.42 -13.17 2.50
C GLU A 57 7.83 -11.75 2.56
N LYS A 58 8.23 -10.90 1.60
CA LYS A 58 7.87 -9.48 1.57
C LYS A 58 7.39 -9.10 0.17
N ASN A 59 6.41 -8.22 0.11
CA ASN A 59 5.95 -7.58 -1.13
C ASN A 59 7.01 -6.63 -1.70
N LEU A 60 7.09 -6.57 -3.04
CA LEU A 60 8.01 -5.71 -3.78
C LEU A 60 7.27 -4.92 -4.87
N ILE A 61 7.56 -3.63 -4.96
CA ILE A 61 7.15 -2.74 -6.05
C ILE A 61 8.37 -2.52 -6.92
N SER A 62 8.28 -2.85 -8.21
CA SER A 62 9.40 -2.67 -9.13
C SER A 62 9.48 -1.22 -9.61
N VAL A 63 10.62 -0.57 -9.42
CA VAL A 63 10.88 0.77 -9.95
C VAL A 63 10.90 0.76 -11.48
N SER A 64 11.49 -0.27 -12.09
CA SER A 64 11.51 -0.38 -13.57
C SER A 64 10.10 -0.54 -14.16
N LEU A 65 9.16 -1.14 -13.42
CA LEU A 65 7.76 -1.25 -13.85
C LEU A 65 7.01 0.09 -13.70
N LEU A 66 7.36 0.88 -12.68
CA LEU A 66 6.83 2.24 -12.55
C LEU A 66 7.30 3.11 -13.72
N ASP A 67 8.60 3.02 -14.05
CA ASP A 67 9.20 3.74 -15.17
C ASP A 67 8.56 3.35 -16.51
N SER A 68 8.41 2.05 -16.79
CA SER A 68 7.75 1.57 -18.02
C SER A 68 6.27 1.98 -18.13
N ARG A 69 5.64 2.37 -17.02
CA ARG A 69 4.26 2.88 -16.98
C ARG A 69 4.17 4.41 -16.97
N GLY A 70 5.30 5.10 -17.15
CA GLY A 70 5.37 6.56 -17.23
C GLY A 70 5.31 7.27 -15.88
N PHE A 71 5.50 6.56 -14.76
CA PHE A 71 5.62 7.20 -13.45
C PHE A 71 7.04 7.71 -13.24
N GLN A 72 7.15 8.96 -12.79
CA GLN A 72 8.43 9.50 -12.37
C GLN A 72 8.70 9.13 -10.91
N TYR A 73 9.97 9.09 -10.51
CA TYR A 73 10.35 8.86 -9.13
C TYR A 73 11.57 9.69 -8.75
N SER A 74 11.63 10.09 -7.49
CA SER A 74 12.80 10.78 -6.93
C SER A 74 13.13 10.23 -5.54
N GLY A 75 14.41 10.14 -5.23
CA GLY A 75 14.93 9.63 -3.98
C GLY A 75 16.00 10.55 -3.39
N GLY A 76 15.98 10.75 -2.09
CA GLY A 76 16.95 11.59 -1.38
C GLY A 76 16.50 11.87 0.05
N GLY A 77 17.47 12.10 0.96
CA GLY A 77 17.16 12.41 2.37
C GLY A 77 16.33 11.33 3.08
N GLY A 78 16.48 10.06 2.66
CA GLY A 78 15.73 8.93 3.23
C GLY A 78 14.27 8.81 2.77
N VAL A 79 13.86 9.56 1.75
CA VAL A 79 12.49 9.53 1.20
C VAL A 79 12.51 9.17 -0.28
N LEU A 80 11.66 8.23 -0.68
CA LEU A 80 11.33 7.93 -2.07
C LEU A 80 9.93 8.45 -2.38
N LYS A 81 9.75 9.15 -3.50
CA LYS A 81 8.46 9.62 -3.99
C LYS A 81 8.23 9.11 -5.40
N VAL A 82 7.01 8.66 -5.68
CA VAL A 82 6.55 8.27 -7.02
C VAL A 82 5.47 9.25 -7.45
N TYR A 83 5.56 9.69 -8.70
CA TYR A 83 4.77 10.78 -9.24
C TYR A 83 3.98 10.37 -10.47
N GLN A 84 2.78 10.92 -10.58
CA GLN A 84 1.99 10.96 -11.80
C GLN A 84 1.77 12.43 -12.16
N GLY A 85 2.50 12.93 -13.17
CA GLY A 85 2.59 14.38 -13.40
C GLY A 85 3.24 15.08 -12.19
N SER A 86 2.61 16.13 -11.66
CA SER A 86 3.08 16.84 -10.46
C SER A 86 2.66 16.21 -9.14
N ASP A 87 1.76 15.22 -9.17
CA ASP A 87 1.17 14.63 -7.97
C ASP A 87 2.03 13.49 -7.41
N VAL A 88 2.33 13.53 -6.11
CA VAL A 88 2.94 12.40 -5.41
C VAL A 88 1.85 11.36 -5.10
N ILE A 89 1.91 10.21 -5.76
CA ILE A 89 0.93 9.14 -5.61
C ILE A 89 1.37 8.08 -4.59
N LEU A 90 2.68 7.86 -4.42
CA LEU A 90 3.23 6.94 -3.43
C LEU A 90 4.45 7.59 -2.78
N LYS A 91 4.62 7.32 -1.50
CA LYS A 91 5.77 7.79 -0.72
C LYS A 91 6.32 6.65 0.10
N GLY A 92 7.63 6.49 0.14
CA GLY A 92 8.31 5.49 0.96
C GLY A 92 9.40 6.14 1.81
N PHE A 93 9.65 5.55 2.98
CA PHE A 93 10.74 5.96 3.87
C PHE A 93 11.79 4.88 3.97
N MET A 94 13.05 5.29 3.93
CA MET A 94 14.17 4.38 4.09
C MET A 94 14.20 3.81 5.51
N ARG A 95 14.27 2.48 5.62
CA ARG A 95 14.57 1.76 6.86
C ARG A 95 15.64 0.72 6.54
N GLY A 96 16.84 0.91 7.09
CA GLY A 96 18.01 0.14 6.67
C GLY A 96 18.33 0.43 5.20
N THR A 97 18.31 -0.61 4.36
CA THR A 97 18.63 -0.54 2.93
C THR A 97 17.40 -0.50 2.01
N LEU A 98 16.17 -0.49 2.57
CA LEU A 98 14.93 -0.57 1.81
C LEU A 98 14.03 0.63 2.05
N TYR A 99 13.29 1.04 1.02
CA TYR A 99 12.18 1.98 1.16
C TYR A 99 10.91 1.24 1.51
N ILE A 100 10.33 1.56 2.66
CA ILE A 100 9.05 1.02 3.13
C ILE A 100 7.96 2.01 2.75
N LEU A 101 6.96 1.53 2.00
CA LEU A 101 5.82 2.34 1.56
C LEU A 101 5.05 2.91 2.76
N GLN A 102 4.74 4.20 2.70
CA GLN A 102 3.85 4.88 3.63
C GLN A 102 2.39 4.72 3.17
N GLY A 103 1.73 3.69 3.68
CA GLY A 103 0.34 3.38 3.37
C GLY A 103 -0.03 2.00 3.88
N SER A 104 -1.26 1.58 3.60
CA SER A 104 -1.78 0.27 3.97
C SER A 104 -2.42 -0.42 2.77
N THR A 105 -2.26 -1.73 2.68
CA THR A 105 -2.95 -2.57 1.70
C THR A 105 -4.34 -2.89 2.20
N ILE A 106 -5.32 -2.87 1.31
CA ILE A 106 -6.70 -3.22 1.62
C ILE A 106 -6.88 -4.70 1.26
N SER A 107 -7.40 -5.48 2.21
CA SER A 107 -7.73 -6.87 1.94
C SER A 107 -8.97 -6.93 1.05
N GLY A 108 -8.98 -7.82 0.06
CA GLY A 108 -10.17 -8.07 -0.79
C GLY A 108 -11.35 -8.65 -0.02
N SER A 109 -11.11 -9.12 1.21
CA SER A 109 -12.12 -9.58 2.17
C SER A 109 -12.25 -8.60 3.32
N VAL A 110 -13.44 -7.99 3.42
CA VAL A 110 -13.99 -7.17 4.53
C VAL A 110 -13.72 -5.66 4.46
N ASN A 111 -14.81 -4.91 4.20
CA ASN A 111 -15.00 -3.52 4.64
C ASN A 111 -14.87 -3.45 6.17
N VAL A 112 -13.67 -3.23 6.68
CA VAL A 112 -13.50 -2.69 8.04
C VAL A 112 -13.06 -1.25 7.88
N ALA A 113 -13.96 -0.31 8.19
CA ALA A 113 -13.63 1.09 8.34
C ALA A 113 -12.68 1.25 9.52
N SER A 114 -11.37 1.09 9.29
CA SER A 114 -10.34 1.56 10.21
C SER A 114 -10.17 3.06 9.98
N ALA A 115 -10.94 3.84 10.74
CA ALA A 115 -10.56 5.21 11.02
C ALA A 115 -9.35 5.15 11.97
N GLU A 116 -8.15 5.32 11.44
CA GLU A 116 -7.00 5.69 12.26
C GLU A 116 -7.23 7.13 12.74
N ILE A 117 -7.82 7.28 13.92
CA ILE A 117 -7.98 8.58 14.56
C ILE A 117 -6.61 8.97 15.12
N HIS A 118 -6.01 10.03 14.59
CA HIS A 118 -4.77 10.58 15.13
C HIS A 118 -4.97 10.97 16.61
N LYS A 119 -3.95 10.80 17.48
CA LYS A 119 -4.03 11.20 18.90
C LYS A 119 -4.46 12.67 19.11
N GLN A 120 -4.08 13.56 18.19
CA GLN A 120 -4.53 14.96 18.18
C GLN A 120 -6.04 15.06 17.94
N ASP A 121 -6.58 14.25 17.01
CA ASP A 121 -8.00 14.17 16.74
C ASP A 121 -8.78 13.54 17.90
N MET A 122 -8.20 12.59 18.64
CA MET A 122 -8.83 12.03 19.85
C MET A 122 -9.06 13.09 20.93
N THR A 123 -8.08 13.97 21.15
CA THR A 123 -8.21 15.07 22.13
C THR A 123 -9.29 16.05 21.69
N LYS A 124 -9.32 16.38 20.39
CA LYS A 124 -10.32 17.28 19.79
C LYS A 124 -11.74 16.68 19.82
N LEU A 125 -11.89 15.39 19.52
CA LEU A 125 -13.15 14.64 19.61
C LEU A 125 -13.65 14.53 21.06
N TRP A 126 -12.74 14.35 22.02
CA TRP A 126 -13.08 14.38 23.44
C TRP A 126 -13.64 15.73 23.87
N HIS A 127 -12.99 16.82 23.47
CA HIS A 127 -13.48 18.18 23.75
C HIS A 127 -14.83 18.47 23.09
N MET A 128 -15.05 18.04 21.84
CA MET A 128 -16.34 18.23 21.17
C MET A 128 -17.47 17.43 21.84
N ARG A 129 -17.23 16.18 22.25
CA ARG A 129 -18.26 15.34 22.89
C ARG A 129 -18.65 15.82 24.29
N LEU A 130 -17.70 16.34 25.07
CA LEU A 130 -17.99 16.88 26.39
C LEU A 130 -18.55 18.31 26.37
N GLY A 131 -18.20 19.12 25.36
CA GLY A 131 -18.78 20.46 25.18
C GLY A 131 -20.29 20.45 24.92
N HIS A 132 -20.85 19.33 24.44
CA HIS A 132 -22.29 19.16 24.23
C HIS A 132 -23.04 18.59 25.45
N MET A 133 -22.35 18.16 26.51
CA MET A 133 -22.97 17.54 27.69
C MET A 133 -23.50 18.56 28.72
N SER A 134 -23.43 19.88 28.47
CA SER A 134 -23.87 20.89 29.45
C SER A 134 -25.14 21.67 29.07
N GLU A 135 -25.85 21.34 27.99
CA GLU A 135 -27.05 22.12 27.59
C GLU A 135 -28.39 21.40 27.73
N ARG A 136 -28.42 20.14 28.19
CA ARG A 136 -29.69 19.42 28.46
C ARG A 136 -29.66 18.57 29.74
N GLY A 137 -29.08 19.14 30.79
CA GLY A 137 -29.00 18.52 32.11
C GLY A 137 -29.29 19.52 33.23
N MET A 138 -30.38 20.27 33.11
CA MET A 138 -31.19 20.82 34.21
C MET A 138 -32.65 20.84 33.76
#